data_AF-A0A0G0KSV2-F1
#
_entry.id   AF-A0A0G0KSV2-F1
#
_cell.length_a   1.000
_cell.length_b   1.000
_cell.length_c   1.000
_cell.angle_alpha   90.00
_cell.angle_beta   90.00
_cell.angle_gamma   90.00
#
_symmetry.space_group_name_H-M   'P 1'
#
loop_
_entity.id
_entity.type
_entity.pdbx_description
1 polymer ?
#
loop_
_entity_poly.entity_id
_entity_poly.type
_entity_poly.pdbx_seq_one_letter_code
_entity_poly.pdbx_strand_id
1 'polypeptide(L)'
;MEQKIDVSHYKYSLTLIFIITIIWWVILQIIPDKTTNWNFLYNSENALIFLLSGIFSLFLIKKTGISELPRKAINTLSVALMSYGMGLIVWTIYNFFYMQEVPFPSIADIFFVAFYPLVLISVFYYLQIFSFILKRQILIEAIVLFSILSFIIFTVLDVKISSEMSLLAKILTIFYPLSSAIILSGAIMIIRVGGGAIKNGAMFLSLGLASQGLADFLFSFRTATGTYWNGDYSDIMFTISAFIIGIANLTIISKLIPNQENAKPTII
;
A
#
# COMPACT_ATOMS: atom_id res chain seq x y z
N MET A 1 -27.29 19.44 14.33
CA MET A 1 -25.88 19.90 14.28
C MET A 1 -25.03 18.70 13.94
N GLU A 2 -24.64 18.50 12.67
CA GLU A 2 -23.66 17.45 12.35
C GLU A 2 -22.27 17.91 12.81
N GLN A 3 -21.66 17.09 13.65
CA GLN A 3 -20.36 17.33 14.26
C GLN A 3 -19.28 17.42 13.17
N LYS A 4 -18.45 18.48 13.21
CA LYS A 4 -17.29 18.61 12.31
C LYS A 4 -16.41 17.37 12.51
N ILE A 5 -16.27 16.56 11.47
CA ILE A 5 -15.51 15.30 11.54
C ILE A 5 -14.04 15.65 11.67
N ASP A 6 -13.49 15.48 12.88
CA ASP A 6 -12.08 15.68 13.14
C ASP A 6 -11.28 14.43 12.74
N VAL A 7 -10.35 14.62 11.82
CA VAL A 7 -9.46 13.58 11.29
C VAL A 7 -8.12 13.56 12.05
N SER A 8 -7.82 14.60 12.86
CA SER A 8 -6.52 14.78 13.50
C SER A 8 -6.13 13.62 14.40
N HIS A 9 -7.06 13.15 15.25
CA HIS A 9 -6.83 12.04 16.16
C HIS A 9 -6.37 10.76 15.44
N TYR A 10 -6.97 10.43 14.30
CA TYR A 10 -6.58 9.26 13.50
C TYR A 10 -5.18 9.40 12.91
N LYS A 11 -4.82 10.62 12.45
CA LYS A 11 -3.46 10.89 11.95
C LYS A 11 -2.43 10.80 13.08
N TYR A 12 -2.74 11.33 14.26
CA TYR A 12 -1.85 11.25 15.42
C TYR A 12 -1.64 9.82 15.88
N SER A 13 -2.71 9.03 15.99
CA SER A 13 -2.61 7.61 16.37
C SER A 13 -1.76 6.82 15.36
N LEU A 14 -1.99 7.02 14.07
CA LEU A 14 -1.21 6.35 13.03
C LEU A 14 0.27 6.79 13.04
N THR A 15 0.54 8.07 13.30
CA THR A 15 1.90 8.61 13.40
C THR A 15 2.62 8.07 14.63
N LEU A 16 1.93 7.95 15.77
CA LEU A 16 2.51 7.41 17.00
C LEU A 16 2.94 5.95 16.79
N ILE A 17 2.06 5.13 16.21
CA ILE A 17 2.37 3.71 15.92
C ILE A 17 3.53 3.63 14.93
N PHE A 18 3.51 4.43 13.86
CA PHE A 18 4.63 4.51 12.91
C PHE A 18 5.96 4.84 13.57
N ILE A 19 6.00 5.80 14.50
CA ILE A 19 7.22 6.13 15.26
C ILE A 19 7.67 4.95 16.12
N ILE A 20 6.75 4.26 16.79
CA ILE A 20 7.06 3.06 17.59
C ILE A 20 7.68 1.98 16.69
N THR A 21 7.09 1.73 15.52
CA THR A 21 7.61 0.75 14.55
C THR A 21 9.01 1.12 14.04
N ILE A 22 9.26 2.41 13.76
CA ILE A 22 10.59 2.91 13.36
C ILE A 22 11.62 2.68 14.47
N ILE A 23 11.28 2.98 15.72
CA ILE A 23 12.17 2.75 16.86
C ILE A 23 12.50 1.27 16.99
N TRP A 24 11.49 0.39 16.90
CA TRP A 24 11.70 -1.05 16.92
C TRP A 24 12.60 -1.50 15.76
N TRP A 25 12.34 -1.03 14.54
CA TRP A 25 13.15 -1.35 13.38
C TRP A 25 14.63 -0.98 13.57
N VAL A 26 14.93 0.20 14.12
CA VAL A 26 16.31 0.63 14.43
C VAL A 26 16.97 -0.32 15.43
N ILE A 27 16.24 -0.74 16.47
CA ILE A 27 16.74 -1.70 17.46
C ILE A 27 17.10 -3.03 16.78
N LEU A 28 16.24 -3.54 15.88
CA LEU A 28 16.50 -4.79 15.16
C LEU A 28 17.75 -4.74 14.28
N GLN A 29 18.17 -3.57 13.79
CA GLN A 29 19.41 -3.46 13.01
C GLN A 29 20.65 -3.75 13.86
N ILE A 30 20.61 -3.42 15.14
CA ILE A 30 21.75 -3.53 16.07
C ILE A 30 21.87 -4.96 16.64
N ILE A 31 20.76 -5.70 16.74
CA ILE A 31 20.76 -7.10 17.22
C ILE A 31 21.48 -7.99 16.19
N PRO A 32 22.57 -8.72 16.55
CA PRO A 32 23.30 -9.53 15.58
C PRO A 32 22.49 -10.72 15.04
N ASP A 33 21.71 -11.38 15.90
CA ASP A 33 20.81 -12.46 15.52
C ASP A 33 19.54 -11.91 14.86
N LYS A 34 19.29 -12.30 13.61
CA LYS A 34 18.13 -11.86 12.80
C LYS A 34 16.96 -12.84 12.83
N THR A 35 17.06 -13.88 13.65
CA THR A 35 16.08 -14.98 13.76
C THR A 35 15.35 -15.00 15.11
N THR A 36 15.42 -13.89 15.85
CA THR A 36 14.81 -13.82 17.18
C THR A 36 13.29 -13.63 17.08
N ASN A 37 12.60 -13.93 18.18
CA ASN A 37 11.18 -13.61 18.34
C ASN A 37 10.85 -12.12 18.07
N TRP A 38 11.77 -11.21 18.35
CA TRP A 38 11.60 -9.77 18.07
C TRP A 38 11.58 -9.46 16.57
N ASN A 39 12.34 -10.21 15.77
CA ASN A 39 12.30 -10.11 14.31
C ASN A 39 10.95 -10.61 13.79
N PHE A 40 10.51 -11.78 14.25
CA PHE A 40 9.26 -12.37 13.78
C PHE A 40 8.03 -11.54 14.13
N LEU A 41 7.99 -10.95 15.32
CA LEU A 41 6.89 -10.07 15.76
C LEU A 41 6.85 -8.73 15.02
N TYR A 42 7.94 -8.28 14.40
CA TYR A 42 7.96 -7.02 13.63
C TYR A 42 6.88 -6.99 12.55
N ASN A 43 6.62 -8.12 11.88
CA ASN A 43 5.59 -8.21 10.84
C ASN A 43 4.17 -8.05 11.40
N SER A 44 3.93 -8.36 12.68
CA SER A 44 2.65 -8.06 13.34
C SER A 44 2.46 -6.57 13.61
N GLU A 45 3.53 -5.85 13.95
CA GLU A 45 3.49 -4.39 14.09
C GLU A 45 3.25 -3.71 12.72
N ASN A 46 3.92 -4.20 11.67
CA ASN A 46 3.63 -3.79 10.30
C ASN A 46 2.18 -4.05 9.92
N ALA A 47 1.64 -5.22 10.27
CA ALA A 47 0.23 -5.54 10.03
C ALA A 47 -0.70 -4.51 10.69
N LEU A 48 -0.37 -4.06 11.90
CA LEU A 48 -1.16 -3.06 12.62
C LEU A 48 -1.25 -1.74 11.86
N ILE A 49 -0.16 -1.25 11.27
CA ILE A 49 -0.18 -0.01 10.46
C ILE A 49 -1.07 -0.19 9.23
N PHE A 50 -0.93 -1.29 8.50
CA PHE A 50 -1.78 -1.60 7.34
C PHE A 50 -3.27 -1.66 7.73
N LEU A 51 -3.58 -2.40 8.79
CA LEU A 51 -4.95 -2.57 9.28
C LEU A 51 -5.55 -1.23 9.74
N LEU A 52 -4.83 -0.46 10.55
CA LEU A 52 -5.34 0.81 11.07
C LEU A 52 -5.48 1.87 9.99
N SER A 53 -4.55 1.94 9.03
CA SER A 53 -4.67 2.82 7.86
C SER A 53 -5.96 2.56 7.09
N GLY A 54 -6.32 1.28 6.90
CA GLY A 54 -7.59 0.89 6.28
C GLY A 54 -8.82 1.15 7.16
N ILE A 55 -8.79 0.71 8.42
CA ILE A 55 -9.91 0.81 9.36
C ILE A 55 -10.28 2.28 9.62
N PHE A 56 -9.30 3.14 9.89
CA PHE A 56 -9.55 4.56 10.15
C PHE A 56 -10.18 5.25 8.94
N SER A 57 -9.69 4.95 7.74
CA SER A 57 -10.22 5.48 6.48
C SER A 57 -11.67 5.02 6.24
N LEU A 58 -11.96 3.72 6.40
CA LEU A 58 -13.32 3.16 6.25
C LEU A 58 -14.30 3.70 7.30
N PHE A 59 -13.84 3.88 8.53
CA PHE A 59 -14.69 4.40 9.60
C PHE A 59 -15.05 5.86 9.34
N LEU A 60 -14.08 6.68 8.93
CA LEU A 60 -14.30 8.09 8.65
C LEU A 60 -15.16 8.30 7.42
N ILE A 61 -14.84 7.66 6.29
CA ILE A 61 -15.57 7.86 5.03
C ILE A 61 -17.06 7.54 5.17
N LYS A 62 -17.43 6.53 5.98
CA LYS A 62 -18.83 6.17 6.30
C LYS A 62 -19.61 7.29 6.98
N LYS A 63 -18.93 8.21 7.67
CA LYS A 63 -19.55 9.35 8.36
C LYS A 63 -19.66 10.58 7.47
N THR A 64 -19.17 10.53 6.22
CA THR A 64 -19.09 11.71 5.34
C THR A 64 -20.10 11.67 4.19
N GLY A 65 -20.50 12.86 3.73
CA GLY A 65 -21.26 13.06 2.49
C GLY A 65 -20.41 13.11 1.21
N ILE A 66 -19.19 12.57 1.22
CA ILE A 66 -18.27 12.62 0.07
C ILE A 66 -18.89 11.93 -1.15
N SER A 67 -18.71 12.48 -2.35
CA SER A 67 -19.24 11.93 -3.60
C SER A 67 -18.81 10.47 -3.85
N GLU A 68 -19.55 9.78 -4.72
CA GLU A 68 -19.45 8.33 -4.90
C GLU A 68 -18.06 7.86 -5.36
N LEU A 69 -17.46 8.54 -6.34
CA LEU A 69 -16.17 8.10 -6.93
C LEU A 69 -14.99 8.15 -5.93
N PRO A 70 -14.70 9.27 -5.24
CA PRO A 70 -13.68 9.28 -4.19
C PRO A 70 -13.97 8.29 -3.07
N ARG A 71 -15.25 8.10 -2.71
CA ARG A 71 -15.67 7.13 -1.70
C ARG A 71 -15.32 5.69 -2.12
N LYS A 72 -15.61 5.31 -3.37
CA LYS A 72 -15.22 4.00 -3.93
C LYS A 72 -13.70 3.83 -3.93
N ALA A 73 -12.96 4.84 -4.38
CA ALA A 73 -11.50 4.80 -4.40
C ALA A 73 -10.91 4.55 -3.00
N ILE A 74 -11.36 5.31 -2.00
CA ILE A 74 -10.89 5.20 -0.61
C ILE A 74 -11.32 3.87 0.02
N ASN A 75 -12.56 3.44 -0.17
CA ASN A 75 -13.05 2.17 0.37
C ASN A 75 -12.23 0.99 -0.16
N THR A 76 -12.05 0.91 -1.47
CA THR A 76 -11.30 -0.20 -2.08
C THR A 76 -9.84 -0.18 -1.62
N LEU A 77 -9.20 0.98 -1.56
CA LEU A 77 -7.82 1.09 -1.07
C LEU A 77 -7.69 0.65 0.39
N SER A 78 -8.67 1.00 1.21
CA SER A 78 -8.70 0.63 2.61
C SER A 78 -8.85 -0.87 2.80
N VAL A 79 -9.70 -1.52 1.99
CA VAL A 79 -9.80 -2.99 1.95
C VAL A 79 -8.51 -3.63 1.45
N ALA A 80 -7.82 -3.01 0.47
CA ALA A 80 -6.51 -3.47 0.03
C ALA A 80 -5.51 -3.48 1.19
N LEU A 81 -5.36 -2.35 1.89
CA LEU A 81 -4.46 -2.23 3.03
C LEU A 81 -4.77 -3.28 4.11
N MET A 82 -6.05 -3.51 4.42
CA MET A 82 -6.45 -4.55 5.36
C MET A 82 -6.10 -5.95 4.86
N SER A 83 -6.26 -6.22 3.56
CA SER A 83 -5.83 -7.49 2.94
C SER A 83 -4.34 -7.70 3.18
N TYR A 84 -3.49 -6.73 2.86
CA TYR A 84 -2.04 -6.85 3.08
C TYR A 84 -1.69 -7.07 4.56
N GLY A 85 -2.35 -6.33 5.47
CA GLY A 85 -2.21 -6.53 6.91
C GLY A 85 -2.58 -7.95 7.36
N MET A 86 -3.65 -8.53 6.81
CA MET A 86 -4.02 -9.93 7.10
C MET A 86 -2.97 -10.92 6.59
N GLY A 87 -2.35 -10.66 5.43
CA GLY A 87 -1.21 -11.44 4.94
C GLY A 87 -0.03 -11.43 5.92
N LEU A 88 0.29 -10.26 6.48
CA LEU A 88 1.35 -10.13 7.49
C LEU A 88 1.03 -10.83 8.81
N ILE A 89 -0.24 -10.87 9.23
CA ILE A 89 -0.68 -11.68 10.38
C ILE A 89 -0.44 -13.16 10.11
N VAL A 90 -0.86 -13.66 8.93
CA VAL A 90 -0.62 -15.05 8.55
C VAL A 90 0.88 -15.35 8.47
N TRP A 91 1.68 -14.46 7.89
CA TRP A 91 3.14 -14.56 7.88
C TRP A 91 3.71 -14.69 9.29
N THR A 92 3.26 -13.83 10.21
CA THR A 92 3.72 -13.90 11.61
C THR A 92 3.30 -15.21 12.28
N ILE A 93 2.14 -15.79 11.94
CA ILE A 93 1.73 -17.10 12.44
C ILE A 93 2.75 -18.18 12.05
N TYR A 94 3.22 -18.19 10.80
CA TYR A 94 4.26 -19.12 10.36
C TYR A 94 5.57 -18.95 11.14
N ASN A 95 6.13 -17.74 11.17
CA ASN A 95 7.44 -17.52 11.77
C ASN A 95 7.42 -17.58 13.29
N PHE A 96 6.44 -16.96 13.96
CA PHE A 96 6.46 -16.79 15.41
C PHE A 96 5.80 -17.96 16.16
N PHE A 97 4.67 -18.46 15.67
CA PHE A 97 3.95 -19.54 16.38
C PHE A 97 4.41 -20.93 15.93
N TYR A 98 4.68 -21.12 14.64
CA TYR A 98 5.15 -22.40 14.10
C TYR A 98 6.67 -22.51 14.00
N MET A 99 7.41 -21.41 14.23
CA MET A 99 8.88 -21.39 14.16
C MET A 99 9.42 -21.95 12.84
N GLN A 100 8.73 -21.66 11.73
CA GLN A 100 9.08 -22.15 10.40
C GLN A 100 9.17 -21.00 9.41
N GLU A 101 9.99 -21.19 8.37
CA GLU A 101 9.98 -20.30 7.21
C GLU A 101 8.62 -20.36 6.51
N VAL A 102 8.19 -19.24 5.94
CA VAL A 102 6.92 -19.17 5.21
C VAL A 102 7.07 -19.95 3.90
N PRO A 103 6.27 -21.01 3.69
CA PRO A 103 6.37 -21.80 2.46
C PRO A 103 5.96 -20.95 1.25
N PHE A 104 6.56 -21.18 0.09
CA PHE A 104 6.15 -20.48 -1.14
C PHE A 104 5.56 -21.46 -2.16
N PRO A 105 4.29 -21.30 -2.57
CA PRO A 105 3.26 -20.37 -2.07
C PRO A 105 2.72 -20.73 -0.67
N SER A 106 2.17 -19.75 0.04
CA SER A 106 1.55 -19.84 1.38
C SER A 106 0.10 -19.38 1.40
N ILE A 107 -0.55 -19.54 2.57
CA ILE A 107 -1.84 -18.91 2.87
C ILE A 107 -1.72 -17.37 2.90
N ALA A 108 -0.56 -16.80 3.26
CA ALA A 108 -0.37 -15.34 3.25
C ALA A 108 -0.47 -14.77 1.83
N ASP A 109 -0.03 -15.54 0.83
CA ASP A 109 -0.10 -15.14 -0.59
C ASP A 109 -1.54 -14.90 -1.06
N ILE A 110 -2.56 -15.53 -0.48
CA ILE A 110 -3.97 -15.25 -0.82
C ILE A 110 -4.28 -13.76 -0.57
N PHE A 111 -3.80 -13.24 0.55
CA PHE A 111 -4.05 -11.87 0.99
C PHE A 111 -3.15 -10.86 0.27
N PHE A 112 -1.89 -11.22 0.03
CA PHE A 112 -0.97 -10.38 -0.74
C PHE A 112 -1.39 -10.30 -2.20
N VAL A 113 -1.78 -11.40 -2.83
CA VAL A 113 -2.29 -11.40 -4.20
C VAL A 113 -3.56 -10.57 -4.30
N ALA A 114 -4.46 -10.63 -3.31
CA ALA A 114 -5.68 -9.82 -3.29
C ALA A 114 -5.41 -8.31 -3.14
N PHE A 115 -4.32 -7.90 -2.49
CA PHE A 115 -3.96 -6.48 -2.33
C PHE A 115 -3.80 -5.78 -3.69
N TYR A 116 -3.06 -6.36 -4.63
CA TYR A 116 -2.75 -5.72 -5.90
C TYR A 116 -3.96 -5.36 -6.77
N PRO A 117 -4.90 -6.27 -7.10
CA PRO A 117 -6.09 -5.91 -7.87
C PRO A 117 -6.96 -4.89 -7.13
N LEU A 118 -7.04 -4.92 -5.79
CA LEU A 118 -7.76 -3.91 -5.01
C LEU A 118 -7.10 -2.53 -5.12
N VAL A 119 -5.77 -2.46 -5.05
CA VAL A 119 -5.03 -1.21 -5.31
C VAL A 119 -5.31 -0.71 -6.72
N LEU A 120 -5.26 -1.57 -7.74
CA LEU A 120 -5.51 -1.17 -9.13
C LEU A 120 -6.94 -0.67 -9.34
N ILE A 121 -7.94 -1.31 -8.74
CA ILE A 121 -9.34 -0.83 -8.76
C ILE A 121 -9.44 0.54 -8.08
N SER A 122 -8.75 0.76 -6.97
CA SER A 122 -8.71 2.06 -6.31
C SER A 122 -8.06 3.14 -7.19
N VAL A 123 -6.88 2.84 -7.77
CA VAL A 123 -6.18 3.73 -8.70
C VAL A 123 -7.10 4.08 -9.87
N PHE A 124 -7.80 3.10 -10.43
CA PHE A 124 -8.77 3.33 -11.50
C PHE A 124 -9.86 4.33 -11.09
N TYR A 125 -10.47 4.17 -9.91
CA TYR A 125 -11.45 5.14 -9.40
C TYR A 125 -10.84 6.53 -9.17
N TYR A 126 -9.59 6.62 -8.69
CA TYR A 126 -8.88 7.90 -8.57
C TYR A 126 -8.66 8.57 -9.92
N LEU A 127 -8.26 7.81 -10.94
CA LEU A 127 -8.09 8.33 -12.29
C LEU A 127 -9.42 8.80 -12.89
N GLN A 128 -10.52 8.08 -12.62
CA GLN A 128 -11.86 8.47 -13.10
C GLN A 128 -12.33 9.85 -12.58
N ILE A 129 -11.91 10.26 -11.38
CA ILE A 129 -12.18 11.61 -10.84
C ILE A 129 -11.62 12.69 -11.79
N PHE A 130 -10.53 12.37 -12.49
CA PHE A 130 -9.85 13.24 -13.44
C PHE A 130 -10.03 12.79 -14.89
N SER A 131 -11.12 12.07 -15.19
CA SER A 131 -11.39 11.50 -16.53
C SER A 131 -11.35 12.52 -17.66
N PHE A 132 -11.70 13.79 -17.39
CA PHE A 132 -11.58 14.89 -18.36
C PHE A 132 -10.13 15.18 -18.80
N ILE A 133 -9.13 14.77 -18.01
CA ILE A 133 -7.70 14.89 -18.30
C ILE A 133 -7.17 13.61 -18.97
N LEU A 134 -7.80 12.46 -18.74
CA LEU A 134 -7.36 11.15 -19.26
C LEU A 134 -7.50 11.05 -20.78
N LYS A 135 -6.47 11.50 -21.49
CA LYS A 135 -6.33 11.32 -22.93
C LYS A 135 -5.71 9.96 -23.25
N ARG A 136 -5.92 9.48 -24.49
CA ARG A 136 -5.27 8.26 -25.01
C ARG A 136 -3.75 8.24 -24.79
N GLN A 137 -3.10 9.40 -24.88
CA GLN A 137 -1.66 9.56 -24.62
C GLN A 137 -1.26 9.13 -23.20
N ILE A 138 -2.03 9.51 -22.20
CA ILE A 138 -1.79 9.18 -20.78
C ILE A 138 -1.87 7.66 -20.56
N LEU A 139 -2.80 6.98 -21.25
CA LEU A 139 -2.91 5.51 -21.19
C LEU A 139 -1.71 4.83 -21.87
N ILE A 140 -1.27 5.34 -23.01
CA ILE A 140 -0.06 4.82 -23.70
C ILE A 140 1.16 5.00 -22.81
N GLU A 141 1.32 6.16 -22.18
CA GLU A 141 2.42 6.42 -21.24
C GLU A 141 2.39 5.45 -20.06
N ALA A 142 1.22 5.16 -19.48
CA ALA A 142 1.09 4.19 -18.40
C ALA A 142 1.54 2.77 -18.83
N ILE A 143 1.17 2.35 -20.05
CA ILE A 143 1.57 1.07 -20.63
C ILE A 143 3.08 1.03 -20.89
N VAL A 144 3.65 2.09 -21.48
CA VAL A 144 5.08 2.17 -21.74
C VAL A 144 5.87 2.15 -20.42
N LEU A 145 5.45 2.92 -19.42
CA LEU A 145 6.06 2.90 -18.09
C LEU A 145 5.99 1.51 -17.45
N PHE A 146 4.83 0.86 -17.50
CA PHE A 146 4.65 -0.50 -17.01
C PHE A 146 5.60 -1.49 -17.70
N SER A 147 5.70 -1.43 -19.04
CA SER A 147 6.58 -2.31 -19.81
C SER A 147 8.06 -2.08 -19.49
N ILE A 148 8.50 -0.83 -19.38
CA ILE A 148 9.89 -0.48 -19.03
C ILE A 148 10.21 -0.95 -17.62
N LEU A 149 9.35 -0.65 -16.65
CA LEU A 149 9.55 -1.08 -15.25
C LEU A 149 9.55 -2.59 -15.11
N SER A 150 8.64 -3.28 -15.80
CA SER A 150 8.61 -4.75 -15.83
C SER A 150 9.93 -5.29 -16.41
N PHE A 151 10.37 -4.77 -17.56
CA PHE A 151 11.64 -5.19 -18.15
C PHE A 151 12.83 -5.00 -17.20
N ILE A 152 12.93 -3.83 -16.54
CA ILE A 152 13.99 -3.54 -15.56
C ILE A 152 13.92 -4.52 -14.39
N ILE A 153 12.75 -4.70 -13.77
CA ILE A 153 12.59 -5.58 -12.60
C ILE A 153 12.93 -7.02 -12.95
N PHE A 154 12.42 -7.56 -14.07
CA PHE A 154 12.73 -8.92 -14.49
C PHE A 154 14.23 -9.11 -14.78
N THR A 155 14.88 -8.11 -15.39
CA THR A 155 16.31 -8.17 -15.68
C THR A 155 17.15 -8.15 -14.40
N VAL A 156 16.81 -7.28 -13.45
CA VAL A 156 17.60 -7.12 -12.21
C VAL A 156 17.38 -8.29 -11.24
N LEU A 157 16.17 -8.82 -11.15
CA LEU A 157 15.87 -9.96 -10.29
C LEU A 157 16.36 -11.30 -10.85
N ASP A 158 16.80 -11.35 -12.11
CA ASP A 158 17.19 -12.59 -12.79
C ASP A 158 16.15 -13.72 -12.56
N VAL A 159 14.88 -13.39 -12.83
CA VAL A 159 13.73 -14.23 -12.45
C VAL A 159 13.84 -15.60 -13.11
N LYS A 160 14.17 -16.62 -12.30
CA LYS A 160 14.33 -18.01 -12.74
C LYS A 160 13.09 -18.83 -12.43
N ILE A 161 12.58 -19.50 -13.46
CA ILE A 161 11.46 -20.43 -13.34
C ILE A 161 12.01 -21.84 -13.50
N SER A 162 12.15 -22.57 -12.40
CA SER A 162 12.57 -23.98 -12.42
C SER A 162 11.44 -24.88 -12.91
N SER A 163 11.79 -25.97 -13.62
CA SER A 163 10.83 -26.99 -14.04
C SER A 163 10.15 -27.67 -12.85
N GLU A 164 10.85 -27.79 -11.72
CA GLU A 164 10.41 -28.45 -10.48
C GLU A 164 9.39 -27.62 -9.67
N MET A 165 9.25 -26.33 -9.98
CA MET A 165 8.26 -25.48 -9.32
C MET A 165 6.83 -25.92 -9.68
N SER A 166 5.96 -25.92 -8.67
CA SER A 166 4.52 -26.10 -8.89
C SER A 166 3.97 -25.00 -9.83
N LEU A 167 2.88 -25.29 -10.54
CA LEU A 167 2.27 -24.31 -11.45
C LEU A 167 1.93 -22.99 -10.73
N LEU A 168 1.41 -23.08 -9.50
CA LEU A 168 1.08 -21.90 -8.70
C LEU A 168 2.34 -21.08 -8.34
N ALA A 169 3.42 -21.75 -7.95
CA ALA A 169 4.70 -21.07 -7.68
C ALA A 169 5.21 -20.32 -8.92
N LYS A 170 5.12 -20.94 -10.11
CA LYS A 170 5.52 -20.30 -11.37
C LYS A 170 4.69 -19.06 -11.67
N ILE A 171 3.37 -19.13 -11.48
CA ILE A 171 2.46 -17.99 -11.66
C ILE A 171 2.82 -16.85 -10.71
N LEU A 172 2.98 -17.14 -9.40
CA LEU A 172 3.28 -16.11 -8.41
C LEU A 172 4.65 -15.47 -8.63
N THR A 173 5.63 -16.26 -9.08
CA THR A 173 6.97 -15.77 -9.42
C THR A 173 6.96 -14.72 -10.53
N ILE A 174 6.02 -14.82 -11.47
CA ILE A 174 5.80 -13.81 -12.52
C ILE A 174 4.93 -12.66 -11.99
N PHE A 175 3.90 -12.99 -11.21
CA PHE A 175 2.91 -12.05 -10.70
C PHE A 175 3.54 -10.96 -9.83
N TYR A 176 4.42 -11.29 -8.88
CA TYR A 176 4.99 -10.30 -7.95
C TYR A 176 5.81 -9.20 -8.65
N PRO A 177 6.77 -9.52 -9.54
CA PRO A 177 7.46 -8.53 -10.36
C PRO A 177 6.53 -7.63 -11.19
N LEU A 178 5.53 -8.21 -11.87
CA LEU A 178 4.57 -7.44 -12.66
C LEU A 178 3.71 -6.54 -11.78
N SER A 179 3.32 -7.03 -10.60
CA SER A 179 2.51 -6.30 -9.64
C SER A 179 3.25 -5.09 -9.06
N SER A 180 4.56 -5.22 -8.86
CA SER A 180 5.43 -4.09 -8.49
C SER A 180 5.45 -3.02 -9.58
N ALA A 181 5.63 -3.43 -10.84
CA ALA A 181 5.68 -2.52 -11.99
C ALA A 181 4.34 -1.78 -12.21
N ILE A 182 3.20 -2.45 -12.06
CA ILE A 182 1.89 -1.84 -12.27
C ILE A 182 1.53 -0.85 -11.15
N ILE A 183 1.88 -1.14 -9.90
CA ILE A 183 1.70 -0.18 -8.79
C ILE A 183 2.55 1.08 -9.01
N LEU A 184 3.82 0.92 -9.41
CA LEU A 184 4.71 2.05 -9.71
C LEU A 184 4.18 2.90 -10.88
N SER A 185 3.69 2.25 -11.94
CA SER A 185 3.03 2.96 -13.05
C SER A 185 1.81 3.73 -12.54
N GLY A 186 0.93 3.09 -11.77
CA GLY A 186 -0.23 3.72 -11.15
C GLY A 186 0.11 4.93 -10.26
N ALA A 187 1.19 4.84 -9.49
CA ALA A 187 1.71 5.94 -8.68
C ALA A 187 2.06 7.16 -9.54
N ILE A 188 2.77 6.96 -10.66
CA ILE A 188 3.14 8.01 -11.62
C ILE A 188 1.88 8.61 -12.29
N MET A 189 0.88 7.78 -12.58
CA MET A 189 -0.36 8.27 -13.18
C MET A 189 -1.16 9.14 -12.21
N ILE A 190 -1.24 8.77 -10.94
CA ILE A 190 -1.95 9.55 -9.91
C ILE A 190 -1.32 10.94 -9.73
N ILE A 191 0.01 11.05 -9.67
CA ILE A 191 0.65 12.36 -9.50
C ILE A 191 0.50 13.25 -10.74
N ARG A 192 0.44 12.66 -11.93
CA ARG A 192 0.22 13.41 -13.18
C ARG A 192 -1.16 14.03 -13.29
N VAL A 193 -2.20 13.33 -12.83
CA VAL A 193 -3.59 13.83 -12.89
C VAL A 193 -4.04 14.54 -11.62
N GLY A 194 -3.34 14.30 -10.51
CA GLY A 194 -3.68 14.82 -9.19
C GLY A 194 -3.64 16.34 -9.11
N GLY A 195 -4.82 16.96 -8.96
CA GLY A 195 -4.97 18.40 -8.86
C GLY A 195 -6.08 18.86 -7.93
N GLY A 196 -6.32 20.17 -7.90
CA GLY A 196 -7.42 20.78 -7.15
C GLY A 196 -7.40 20.48 -5.64
N ALA A 197 -8.58 20.25 -5.07
CA ALA A 197 -8.78 20.05 -3.63
C ALA A 197 -8.02 18.84 -3.05
N ILE A 198 -7.68 17.84 -3.88
CA ILE A 198 -7.02 16.60 -3.44
C ILE A 198 -5.54 16.52 -3.83
N LYS A 199 -4.94 17.59 -4.38
CA LYS A 199 -3.55 17.62 -4.86
C LYS A 199 -2.55 17.02 -3.86
N ASN A 200 -2.57 17.49 -2.61
CA ASN A 200 -1.64 17.01 -1.58
C ASN A 200 -1.90 15.54 -1.21
N GLY A 201 -3.17 15.14 -1.18
CA GLY A 201 -3.56 13.76 -0.93
C GLY A 201 -3.12 12.82 -2.06
N ALA A 202 -3.27 13.25 -3.32
CA ALA A 202 -2.80 12.52 -4.49
C ALA A 202 -1.27 12.40 -4.52
N MET A 203 -0.55 13.45 -4.11
CA MET A 203 0.92 13.42 -3.97
C MET A 203 1.35 12.39 -2.91
N PHE A 204 0.75 12.41 -1.71
CA PHE A 204 1.04 11.39 -0.70
C PHE A 204 0.67 9.99 -1.18
N LEU A 205 -0.49 9.82 -1.83
CA LEU A 205 -0.90 8.53 -2.36
C LEU A 205 0.11 7.99 -3.38
N SER A 206 0.55 8.84 -4.31
CA SER A 206 1.59 8.49 -5.27
C SER A 206 2.89 8.08 -4.58
N LEU A 207 3.36 8.86 -3.61
CA LEU A 207 4.57 8.51 -2.84
C LEU A 207 4.42 7.18 -2.09
N GLY A 208 3.28 6.94 -1.46
CA GLY A 208 3.01 5.70 -0.74
C GLY A 208 2.97 4.48 -1.66
N LEU A 209 2.33 4.59 -2.82
CA LEU A 209 2.32 3.54 -3.84
C LEU A 209 3.72 3.31 -4.44
N ALA A 210 4.50 4.38 -4.65
CA ALA A 210 5.88 4.24 -5.10
C ALA A 210 6.75 3.52 -4.05
N SER A 211 6.60 3.87 -2.77
CA SER A 211 7.23 3.15 -1.66
C SER A 211 6.80 1.67 -1.61
N GLN A 212 5.53 1.36 -1.89
CA GLN A 212 5.06 -0.03 -1.96
C GLN A 212 5.81 -0.82 -3.04
N GLY A 213 5.85 -0.31 -4.27
CA GLY A 213 6.52 -1.00 -5.37
C GLY A 213 8.03 -1.12 -5.16
N LEU A 214 8.66 -0.14 -4.51
CA LEU A 214 10.06 -0.22 -4.10
C LEU A 214 10.28 -1.27 -3.00
N ALA A 215 9.36 -1.38 -2.05
CA ALA A 215 9.39 -2.41 -1.02
C ALA A 215 9.26 -3.81 -1.62
N ASP A 216 8.33 -4.01 -2.54
CA ASP A 216 8.14 -5.30 -3.25
C ASP A 216 9.39 -5.71 -4.03
N PHE A 217 10.00 -4.76 -4.74
CA PHE A 217 11.26 -4.99 -5.45
C PHE A 217 12.40 -5.35 -4.48
N LEU A 218 12.55 -4.59 -3.39
CA LEU A 218 13.61 -4.81 -2.41
C LEU A 218 13.43 -6.15 -1.68
N PHE A 219 12.20 -6.49 -1.30
CA PHE A 219 11.84 -7.77 -0.71
C PHE A 219 12.22 -8.93 -1.65
N SER A 220 11.84 -8.83 -2.93
CA SER A 220 12.13 -9.85 -3.93
C SER A 220 13.65 -10.00 -4.16
N PHE A 221 14.37 -8.89 -4.27
CA PHE A 221 15.83 -8.89 -4.44
C PHE A 221 16.55 -9.51 -3.23
N ARG A 222 16.13 -9.14 -2.01
CA ARG A 222 16.72 -9.66 -0.78
C ARG A 222 16.38 -11.13 -0.55
N THR A 223 15.18 -11.57 -0.92
CA THR A 223 14.78 -12.97 -0.90
C THR A 223 15.60 -13.78 -1.91
N ALA A 224 15.74 -13.30 -3.15
CA ALA A 224 16.51 -13.97 -4.20
C ALA A 224 18.01 -14.10 -3.86
N THR A 225 18.56 -13.15 -3.09
CA THR A 225 19.96 -13.17 -2.64
C THR A 225 20.16 -13.88 -1.29
N GLY A 226 19.10 -14.40 -0.67
CA GLY A 226 19.17 -15.06 0.64
C GLY A 226 19.55 -14.11 1.78
N THR A 227 19.29 -12.80 1.62
CA THR A 227 19.62 -11.77 2.60
C THR A 227 18.41 -11.21 3.34
N TYR A 228 17.20 -11.64 2.97
CA TYR A 228 15.96 -11.24 3.66
C TYR A 228 15.91 -11.80 5.09
N TRP A 229 15.39 -10.98 6.01
CA TRP A 229 15.03 -11.37 7.37
C TRP A 229 13.93 -10.44 7.90
N ASN A 230 13.10 -10.92 8.85
CA ASN A 230 11.96 -10.13 9.33
C ASN A 230 12.42 -8.88 10.11
N GLY A 231 12.02 -7.70 9.64
CA GLY A 231 12.48 -6.40 10.13
C GLY A 231 13.65 -5.81 9.33
N ASP A 232 13.91 -6.30 8.12
CA ASP A 232 14.96 -5.74 7.25
C ASP A 232 14.53 -4.45 6.54
N TYR A 233 15.34 -4.00 5.57
CA TYR A 233 15.10 -2.78 4.80
C TYR A 233 13.85 -2.82 3.92
N SER A 234 13.41 -4.01 3.48
CA SER A 234 12.17 -4.16 2.72
C SER A 234 10.95 -3.99 3.62
N ASP A 235 10.99 -4.59 4.82
CA ASP A 235 9.88 -4.53 5.75
C ASP A 235 9.62 -3.10 6.25
N ILE A 236 10.66 -2.27 6.46
CA ILE A 236 10.45 -0.86 6.79
C ILE A 236 9.89 -0.04 5.63
N MET A 237 10.24 -0.39 4.39
CA MET A 237 9.68 0.29 3.23
C MET A 237 8.18 -0.02 3.06
N PHE A 238 7.75 -1.25 3.39
CA PHE A 238 6.33 -1.58 3.51
C PHE A 238 5.64 -0.76 4.61
N THR A 239 6.28 -0.60 5.77
CA THR A 239 5.78 0.26 6.86
C THR A 239 5.55 1.69 6.39
N ILE A 240 6.56 2.28 5.74
CA ILE A 240 6.54 3.64 5.20
C ILE A 240 5.42 3.77 4.18
N SER A 241 5.27 2.79 3.28
CA SER A 241 4.19 2.77 2.30
C SER A 241 2.81 2.80 2.98
N ALA A 242 2.54 1.86 3.87
CA ALA A 242 1.25 1.74 4.55
C ALA A 242 0.89 3.00 5.34
N PHE A 243 1.88 3.60 6.01
CA PHE A 243 1.74 4.86 6.72
C PHE A 243 1.38 6.01 5.75
N ILE A 244 2.16 6.20 4.70
CA ILE A 244 1.94 7.29 3.74
C ILE A 244 0.58 7.14 3.03
N ILE A 245 0.20 5.93 2.62
CA ILE A 245 -1.10 5.66 1.99
C ILE A 245 -2.24 5.95 2.98
N GLY A 246 -2.10 5.56 4.24
CA GLY A 246 -3.06 5.89 5.30
C GLY A 246 -3.22 7.40 5.49
N ILE A 247 -2.10 8.14 5.61
CA ILE A 247 -2.11 9.61 5.71
C ILE A 247 -2.70 10.26 4.45
N ALA A 248 -2.46 9.69 3.27
CA ALA A 248 -3.03 10.15 2.02
C ALA A 248 -4.56 10.06 2.06
N ASN A 249 -5.12 8.88 2.36
CA ASN A 249 -6.57 8.69 2.49
C ASN A 249 -7.19 9.65 3.51
N LEU A 250 -6.62 9.74 4.71
CA LEU A 250 -7.10 10.65 5.77
C LEU A 250 -7.03 12.12 5.33
N THR A 251 -6.02 12.49 4.55
CA THR A 251 -5.88 13.85 4.01
C THR A 251 -6.91 14.13 2.91
N ILE A 252 -7.15 13.18 2.00
CA ILE A 252 -8.18 13.30 0.97
C ILE A 252 -9.56 13.43 1.61
N ILE A 253 -9.89 12.57 2.59
CA ILE A 253 -11.14 12.66 3.36
C ILE A 253 -11.28 14.06 3.97
N SER A 254 -10.26 14.55 4.67
CA SER A 254 -10.32 15.87 5.32
C SER A 254 -10.57 17.04 4.37
N LYS A 255 -10.16 16.91 3.11
CA LYS A 255 -10.34 17.94 2.07
C LYS A 255 -11.67 17.83 1.33
N LEU A 256 -12.26 16.63 1.29
CA LEU A 256 -13.50 16.37 0.58
C LEU A 256 -14.74 16.42 1.48
N ILE A 257 -14.59 16.49 2.80
CA ILE A 257 -15.71 16.78 3.70
C ILE A 257 -16.35 18.10 3.26
N PRO A 258 -17.65 18.12 2.93
CA PRO A 258 -18.33 19.35 2.53
C PRO A 258 -18.19 20.42 3.63
N ASN A 259 -17.59 21.57 3.29
CA ASN A 259 -17.62 22.74 4.17
C ASN A 259 -19.07 23.25 4.24
N GLN A 260 -19.64 23.33 5.45
CA GLN A 260 -20.99 23.88 5.65
C GLN A 260 -21.12 25.36 5.28
N GLU A 261 -20.00 26.07 5.04
CA GLU A 261 -20.00 27.50 4.66
C GLU A 261 -20.48 27.77 3.23
N ASN A 262 -20.39 26.80 2.31
CA ASN A 262 -20.87 26.97 0.93
C ASN A 262 -22.37 26.64 0.75
N ALA A 263 -23.09 26.38 1.85
CA ALA A 263 -24.52 26.10 1.87
C ALA A 263 -25.37 27.32 2.30
N LYS A 264 -24.84 28.55 2.20
CA LYS A 264 -25.72 29.72 2.21
C LYS A 264 -26.28 29.89 0.80
N PRO A 265 -27.62 29.84 0.60
CA PRO A 265 -28.18 30.28 -0.65
C PRO A 265 -27.80 31.75 -0.83
N THR A 266 -27.19 32.09 -1.95
CA THR A 266 -27.11 33.48 -2.39
C THR A 266 -28.55 33.93 -2.64
N ILE A 267 -29.20 34.44 -1.59
CA ILE A 267 -30.40 35.25 -1.71
C ILE A 267 -29.88 36.67 -1.88
N ILE A 268 -29.92 37.15 -3.12
CA ILE A 268 -30.52 38.39 -3.62
C ILE A 268 -30.28 38.41 -5.13
#